data_AF-A0A928YXN0-F1
#
_entry.id   AF-A0A928YXN0-F1
#
_cell.length_a   1.000
_cell.length_b   1.000
_cell.length_c   1.000
_cell.angle_alpha   90.00
_cell.angle_beta   90.00
_cell.angle_gamma   90.00
#
_symmetry.space_group_name_H-M   'P 1'
#
loop_
_entity.id
_entity.type
_entity.pdbx_description
1 polymer ?
#
loop_
_entity_poly.entity_id
_entity_poly.type
_entity_poly.pdbx_seq_one_letter_code
_entity_poly.pdbx_strand_id
1 'polypeptide(L)'
;MSHSAFFSTIETALSHRVVARLILEECELLISSEYGAVLRSMDIESRSFEPISPNQTFSNPEVSDSQALAALKARQSIEIYGTGFAKIALLRSLSQQSELQNTYAHGIIYLELSDSLEDLLQIIFEQLYRVPSDVKPSRAEIRSGLSDRQALILLNHPNLTAAELEQLQQILPESRFAIASVVRRFSQANPAIELSEIEPFDQESEVLELLATVGVSLTAKQIAAITNVSNLEFLEADQGRYKLWSKYRISESWMEKVLAYVLDWVRSQPDEIVQERELLMVTVQWAANQRRFSEVIEIVRSIEGKFAIAKLWGSWSKLLRWSLSASWALEDETTEAWALHQLGTLAFCQQEITTGCDTLRDALALRTELKDQTAIAFTTHNINQIKALIVPVKSKLPKHQRQFYWIVGVIFAIAVTVTIGVGIMYAQHRSSDREPRSSLMLSRFS
;
A
#
# COMPACT_ATOMS: atom_id res chain seq x y z
N MET A 1 -24.86 -15.11 25.16
CA MET A 1 -23.58 -15.76 25.46
C MET A 1 -22.83 -14.92 26.48
N SER A 2 -22.17 -15.52 27.48
CA SER A 2 -21.23 -14.77 28.35
C SER A 2 -19.96 -14.41 27.57
N HIS A 3 -19.28 -13.33 27.94
CA HIS A 3 -18.01 -12.91 27.33
C HIS A 3 -16.95 -14.04 27.33
N SER A 4 -16.96 -14.94 28.34
CA SER A 4 -16.04 -16.08 28.41
C SER A 4 -16.37 -17.22 27.43
N ALA A 5 -17.65 -17.53 27.21
CA ALA A 5 -18.05 -18.57 26.24
C ALA A 5 -17.85 -18.10 24.78
N PHE A 6 -17.93 -16.78 24.56
CA PHE A 6 -17.64 -16.16 23.28
C PHE A 6 -16.15 -16.19 22.95
N PHE A 7 -15.30 -15.80 23.90
CA PHE A 7 -13.84 -15.93 23.75
C PHE A 7 -13.43 -17.38 23.59
N SER A 8 -14.04 -18.34 24.30
CA SER A 8 -13.72 -19.75 24.05
C SER A 8 -14.13 -20.20 22.64
N THR A 9 -15.22 -19.67 22.08
CA THR A 9 -15.67 -20.02 20.71
C THR A 9 -14.72 -19.43 19.66
N ILE A 10 -14.33 -18.17 19.81
CA ILE A 10 -13.35 -17.51 18.95
C ILE A 10 -11.98 -18.17 19.13
N GLU A 11 -11.49 -18.36 20.35
CA GLU A 11 -10.23 -19.04 20.62
C GLU A 11 -10.23 -20.48 20.12
N THR A 12 -11.33 -21.24 20.24
CA THR A 12 -11.43 -22.61 19.67
C THR A 12 -11.44 -22.58 18.15
N ALA A 13 -12.12 -21.61 17.53
CA ALA A 13 -12.09 -21.42 16.08
C ALA A 13 -10.70 -20.98 15.59
N LEU A 14 -9.98 -20.19 16.39
CA LEU A 14 -8.65 -19.65 16.09
C LEU A 14 -7.50 -20.61 16.46
N SER A 15 -7.65 -21.49 17.46
CA SER A 15 -6.56 -22.28 18.07
C SER A 15 -5.88 -23.26 17.11
N HIS A 16 -6.53 -23.56 15.98
CA HIS A 16 -5.98 -24.41 14.93
C HIS A 16 -5.98 -23.74 13.55
N ARG A 17 -6.35 -22.44 13.45
CA ARG A 17 -6.59 -21.75 12.17
C ARG A 17 -5.98 -20.35 12.07
N VAL A 18 -5.36 -19.83 13.13
CA VAL A 18 -4.55 -18.59 13.03
C VAL A 18 -3.33 -18.90 12.18
N VAL A 19 -3.27 -18.26 11.02
CA VAL A 19 -2.18 -18.43 10.06
C VAL A 19 -1.02 -17.48 10.41
N ALA A 20 -1.31 -16.31 10.97
CA ALA A 20 -0.31 -15.36 11.44
C ALA A 20 -0.88 -14.24 12.33
N ARG A 21 0.05 -13.49 12.91
CA ARG A 21 -0.15 -12.29 13.72
C ARG A 21 0.57 -11.10 13.07
N LEU A 22 -0.11 -9.95 12.98
CA LEU A 22 0.50 -8.67 12.65
C LEU A 22 0.20 -7.62 13.72
N ILE A 23 1.20 -6.86 14.13
CA ILE A 23 1.16 -5.80 15.13
C ILE A 23 1.06 -4.44 14.42
N LEU A 24 -0.04 -3.75 14.65
CA LEU A 24 -0.29 -2.36 14.25
C LEU A 24 -0.02 -1.42 15.44
N GLU A 25 -0.30 -0.12 15.29
CA GLU A 25 -0.07 0.89 16.34
C GLU A 25 -0.82 0.60 17.65
N GLU A 26 -2.13 0.36 17.59
CA GLU A 26 -2.98 0.21 18.79
C GLU A 26 -3.72 -1.14 18.82
N CYS A 27 -3.44 -2.01 17.84
CA CYS A 27 -4.09 -3.30 17.74
C CYS A 27 -3.20 -4.34 17.09
N GLU A 28 -3.62 -5.59 17.26
CA GLU A 28 -3.08 -6.75 16.61
C GLU A 28 -4.14 -7.32 15.67
N LEU A 29 -3.70 -7.70 14.46
CA LEU A 29 -4.49 -8.38 13.45
C LEU A 29 -4.11 -9.86 13.42
N LEU A 30 -5.08 -10.72 13.72
CA LEU A 30 -4.98 -12.15 13.58
C LEU A 30 -5.54 -12.56 12.22
N ILE A 31 -4.71 -13.16 11.37
CA ILE A 31 -5.08 -13.54 10.01
C ILE A 31 -5.57 -14.99 10.03
N SER A 32 -6.85 -15.20 9.65
CA SER A 32 -7.51 -16.51 9.57
C SER A 32 -8.26 -16.67 8.24
N SER A 33 -8.43 -17.89 7.75
CA SER A 33 -8.93 -18.17 6.40
C SER A 33 -10.45 -18.33 6.26
N GLU A 34 -11.15 -18.80 7.30
CA GLU A 34 -12.56 -19.18 7.16
C GLU A 34 -13.50 -17.99 7.33
N TYR A 35 -13.43 -17.32 8.48
CA TYR A 35 -14.38 -16.26 8.88
C TYR A 35 -13.83 -14.83 8.73
N GLY A 36 -12.56 -14.71 8.33
CA GLY A 36 -11.86 -13.44 8.13
C GLY A 36 -10.90 -13.08 9.27
N ALA A 37 -10.22 -11.96 9.11
CA ALA A 37 -9.23 -11.48 10.07
C ALA A 37 -9.88 -10.90 11.35
N VAL A 38 -9.23 -11.07 12.50
CA VAL A 38 -9.75 -10.66 13.81
C VAL A 38 -8.87 -9.60 14.43
N LEU A 39 -9.49 -8.56 14.98
CA LEU A 39 -8.79 -7.50 15.71
C LEU A 39 -8.68 -7.85 17.20
N ARG A 40 -7.52 -7.56 17.79
CA ARG A 40 -7.28 -7.65 19.23
C ARG A 40 -6.64 -6.36 19.72
N SER A 41 -7.16 -5.81 20.80
CA SER A 41 -6.57 -4.62 21.44
C SER A 41 -5.24 -5.00 22.09
N MET A 42 -4.25 -4.12 21.98
CA MET A 42 -2.99 -4.25 22.68
C MET A 42 -2.61 -2.94 23.36
N ASP A 43 -2.04 -3.03 24.55
CA ASP A 43 -1.38 -1.89 25.18
C ASP A 43 0.01 -1.75 24.55
N ILE A 44 0.24 -0.68 23.78
CA ILE A 44 1.53 -0.46 23.10
C ILE A 44 2.09 0.92 23.45
N GLU A 45 3.40 0.96 23.71
CA GLU A 45 4.21 2.16 23.89
C GLU A 45 4.67 2.73 22.54
N SER A 46 4.96 4.03 22.48
CA SER A 46 5.47 4.67 21.27
C SER A 46 6.62 3.85 20.65
N ARG A 47 6.47 3.45 19.39
CA ARG A 47 7.49 2.69 18.67
C ARG A 47 8.25 3.59 17.69
N SER A 48 9.53 3.30 17.50
CA SER A 48 10.39 3.96 16.53
C SER A 48 11.14 2.91 15.72
N PHE A 49 11.29 3.14 14.43
CA PHE A 49 12.03 2.24 13.55
C PHE A 49 13.47 2.74 13.38
N GLU A 50 14.44 1.83 13.51
CA GLU A 50 15.85 2.15 13.31
C GLU A 50 16.14 2.33 11.81
N PRO A 51 16.70 3.47 11.37
CA PRO A 51 17.11 3.64 9.98
C PRO A 51 18.23 2.68 9.60
N ILE A 52 18.17 2.15 8.38
CA ILE A 52 19.22 1.31 7.80
C ILE A 52 19.62 1.84 6.43
N SER A 53 20.83 1.49 5.98
CA SER A 53 21.24 1.71 4.61
C SER A 53 21.02 0.43 3.81
N PRO A 54 20.48 0.50 2.58
CA PRO A 54 20.36 -0.66 1.70
C PRO A 54 21.73 -1.30 1.47
N ASN A 55 21.83 -2.62 1.62
CA ASN A 55 23.05 -3.35 1.26
C ASN A 55 23.20 -3.34 -0.25
N GLN A 56 24.26 -2.68 -0.75
CA GLN A 56 24.55 -2.63 -2.17
C GLN A 56 25.99 -3.04 -2.48
N THR A 57 26.11 -3.88 -3.48
CA THR A 57 27.38 -4.18 -4.15
C THR A 57 27.43 -3.33 -5.41
N PHE A 58 28.55 -2.64 -5.66
CA PHE A 58 28.71 -1.80 -6.84
C PHE A 58 29.70 -2.43 -7.81
N SER A 59 29.22 -2.81 -8.99
CA SER A 59 30.06 -3.30 -10.09
C SER A 59 30.49 -2.20 -11.07
N ASN A 60 29.87 -1.01 -11.00
CA ASN A 60 30.12 0.12 -11.91
C ASN A 60 30.17 -0.27 -13.40
N PRO A 61 29.13 -0.92 -13.96
CA PRO A 61 29.08 -1.21 -15.38
C PRO A 61 29.04 0.07 -16.23
N GLU A 62 29.41 -0.03 -17.50
CA GLU A 62 29.25 1.09 -18.44
C GLU A 62 27.77 1.48 -18.55
N VAL A 63 27.49 2.77 -18.42
CA VAL A 63 26.12 3.32 -18.52
C VAL A 63 25.91 3.78 -19.95
N SER A 64 24.96 3.16 -20.65
CA SER A 64 24.65 3.43 -22.06
C SER A 64 24.25 4.89 -22.33
N ASP A 65 23.63 5.55 -21.35
CA ASP A 65 23.25 6.97 -21.43
C ASP A 65 23.91 7.81 -20.32
N SER A 66 24.94 8.57 -20.70
CA SER A 66 25.66 9.47 -19.78
C SER A 66 24.83 10.65 -19.28
N GLN A 67 23.76 11.05 -19.99
CA GLN A 67 22.85 12.11 -19.55
C GLN A 67 22.00 11.64 -18.37
N ALA A 68 21.57 10.38 -18.37
CA ALA A 68 20.85 9.76 -17.25
C ALA A 68 21.67 9.87 -15.96
N LEU A 69 22.94 9.46 -16.02
CA LEU A 69 23.85 9.53 -14.88
C LEU A 69 24.10 10.97 -14.42
N ALA A 70 24.31 11.90 -15.36
CA ALA A 70 24.55 13.31 -15.05
C ALA A 70 23.33 13.97 -14.37
N ALA A 71 22.12 13.72 -14.87
CA ALA A 71 20.88 14.24 -14.28
C ALA A 71 20.67 13.71 -12.85
N LEU A 72 20.90 12.41 -12.62
CA LEU A 72 20.80 11.82 -11.29
C LEU A 72 21.85 12.36 -10.33
N LYS A 73 23.09 12.62 -10.78
CA LYS A 73 24.11 13.31 -9.98
C LYS A 73 23.71 14.75 -9.63
N ALA A 74 23.02 15.44 -10.54
CA ALA A 74 22.44 16.75 -10.29
C ALA A 74 21.18 16.73 -9.41
N ARG A 75 20.83 15.57 -8.83
CA ARG A 75 19.61 15.34 -8.05
C ARG A 75 18.33 15.73 -8.80
N GLN A 76 18.25 15.35 -10.06
CA GLN A 76 17.03 15.46 -10.86
C GLN A 76 16.41 14.08 -11.03
N SER A 77 15.08 13.98 -10.91
CA SER A 77 14.36 12.76 -11.24
C SER A 77 14.27 12.61 -12.75
N ILE A 78 14.44 11.39 -13.26
CA ILE A 78 14.43 11.09 -14.69
C ILE A 78 13.36 10.06 -15.03
N GLU A 79 12.79 10.20 -16.22
CA GLU A 79 11.95 9.17 -16.82
C GLU A 79 12.63 8.58 -18.05
N ILE A 80 12.67 7.26 -18.11
CA ILE A 80 13.19 6.49 -19.24
C ILE A 80 11.98 5.83 -19.89
N TYR A 81 11.58 6.32 -21.07
CA TYR A 81 10.37 5.87 -21.75
C TYR A 81 10.68 5.22 -23.11
N GLY A 82 9.77 4.40 -23.60
CA GLY A 82 9.91 3.68 -24.88
C GLY A 82 9.66 2.18 -24.73
N THR A 83 10.08 1.37 -25.70
CA THR A 83 9.87 -0.09 -25.71
C THR A 83 11.19 -0.86 -25.62
N GLY A 84 11.17 -2.10 -25.10
CA GLY A 84 12.34 -2.97 -25.10
C GLY A 84 13.15 -3.01 -23.80
N PHE A 85 14.31 -3.69 -23.85
CA PHE A 85 15.13 -4.08 -22.69
C PHE A 85 16.08 -2.99 -22.23
N ALA A 86 16.52 -2.12 -23.14
CA ALA A 86 17.43 -0.99 -22.86
C ALA A 86 17.07 -0.19 -21.61
N LYS A 87 15.78 0.04 -21.34
CA LYS A 87 15.34 0.81 -20.16
C LYS A 87 15.67 0.13 -18.85
N ILE A 88 15.51 -1.19 -18.81
CA ILE A 88 15.73 -2.02 -17.62
C ILE A 88 17.22 -2.20 -17.43
N ALA A 89 17.94 -2.48 -18.52
CA ALA A 89 19.41 -2.52 -18.53
C ALA A 89 20.00 -1.19 -18.04
N LEU A 90 19.45 -0.05 -18.45
CA LEU A 90 19.87 1.26 -17.98
C LEU A 90 19.54 1.48 -16.50
N LEU A 91 18.32 1.19 -16.03
CA LEU A 91 18.02 1.28 -14.59
C LEU A 91 18.94 0.39 -13.76
N ARG A 92 19.24 -0.82 -14.23
CA ARG A 92 20.15 -1.74 -13.56
C ARG A 92 21.58 -1.24 -13.55
N SER A 93 22.08 -0.73 -14.68
CA SER A 93 23.43 -0.18 -14.73
C SER A 93 23.57 1.03 -13.80
N LEU A 94 22.54 1.88 -13.72
CA LEU A 94 22.47 3.02 -12.80
C LEU A 94 22.43 2.59 -11.33
N SER A 95 21.70 1.53 -10.98
CA SER A 95 21.64 1.04 -9.58
C SER A 95 22.98 0.52 -9.05
N GLN A 96 23.90 0.19 -9.96
CA GLN A 96 25.23 -0.35 -9.68
C GLN A 96 26.35 0.72 -9.69
N GLN A 97 25.99 2.01 -9.81
CA GLN A 97 26.96 3.12 -9.84
C GLN A 97 27.30 3.64 -8.44
N SER A 98 28.52 3.39 -8.00
CA SER A 98 29.07 3.90 -6.73
C SER A 98 29.12 5.43 -6.65
N GLU A 99 29.20 6.13 -7.79
CA GLU A 99 29.21 7.60 -7.82
C GLU A 99 27.87 8.20 -7.37
N LEU A 100 26.77 7.47 -7.57
CA LEU A 100 25.44 7.90 -7.11
C LEU A 100 25.32 7.74 -5.59
N GLN A 101 26.01 6.76 -4.98
CA GLN A 101 26.00 6.56 -3.53
C GLN A 101 26.49 7.81 -2.76
N ASN A 102 27.46 8.55 -3.32
CA ASN A 102 27.95 9.79 -2.72
C ASN A 102 26.91 10.93 -2.76
N THR A 103 25.98 10.87 -3.70
CA THR A 103 24.92 11.88 -3.87
C THR A 103 23.69 11.58 -2.99
N TYR A 104 23.40 10.29 -2.78
CA TYR A 104 22.21 9.80 -2.08
C TYR A 104 22.58 9.16 -0.75
N ALA A 105 22.59 9.96 0.32
CA ALA A 105 23.05 9.56 1.65
C ALA A 105 22.30 8.35 2.24
N HIS A 106 21.06 8.12 1.81
CA HIS A 106 20.25 7.00 2.31
C HIS A 106 20.29 5.77 1.39
N GLY A 107 21.13 5.79 0.36
CA GLY A 107 21.36 4.70 -0.56
C GLY A 107 20.46 4.71 -1.79
N ILE A 108 20.64 3.67 -2.59
CA ILE A 108 19.93 3.46 -3.85
C ILE A 108 19.03 2.23 -3.68
N ILE A 109 17.80 2.29 -4.21
CA ILE A 109 16.82 1.22 -4.13
C ILE A 109 16.37 0.91 -5.55
N TYR A 110 16.49 -0.36 -5.96
CA TYR A 110 16.01 -0.82 -7.25
C TYR A 110 14.82 -1.77 -7.06
N LEU A 111 13.68 -1.42 -7.67
CA LEU A 111 12.43 -2.17 -7.55
C LEU A 111 11.88 -2.50 -8.94
N GLU A 112 11.68 -3.78 -9.21
CA GLU A 112 11.15 -4.31 -10.47
C GLU A 112 9.66 -4.68 -10.43
N LEU A 113 8.99 -4.35 -9.33
CA LEU A 113 7.68 -4.88 -8.99
C LEU A 113 6.56 -3.97 -9.48
N SER A 114 5.46 -4.58 -9.92
CA SER A 114 4.24 -3.90 -10.40
C SER A 114 3.18 -3.72 -9.29
N ASP A 115 3.63 -3.60 -8.04
CA ASP A 115 2.81 -3.56 -6.83
C ASP A 115 1.95 -2.27 -6.75
N SER A 116 0.96 -2.20 -5.86
CA SER A 116 0.20 -0.95 -5.66
C SER A 116 1.09 0.16 -5.07
N LEU A 117 0.70 1.44 -5.21
CA LEU A 117 1.43 2.54 -4.57
C LEU A 117 1.59 2.33 -3.04
N GLU A 118 0.55 1.80 -2.38
CA GLU A 118 0.59 1.53 -0.94
C GLU A 118 1.62 0.45 -0.58
N ASP A 119 1.66 -0.64 -1.36
CA ASP A 119 2.63 -1.71 -1.17
C ASP A 119 4.05 -1.25 -1.51
N LEU A 120 4.19 -0.43 -2.56
CA LEU A 120 5.46 0.18 -2.95
C LEU A 120 6.04 1.03 -1.83
N LEU A 121 5.23 1.89 -1.21
CA LEU A 121 5.65 2.72 -0.09
C LEU A 121 6.06 1.87 1.12
N GLN A 122 5.32 0.78 1.40
CA GLN A 122 5.70 -0.18 2.43
C GLN A 122 7.06 -0.82 2.14
N ILE A 123 7.28 -1.29 0.91
CA ILE A 123 8.53 -1.92 0.48
C ILE A 123 9.69 -0.93 0.60
N ILE A 124 9.54 0.30 0.12
CA ILE A 124 10.58 1.34 0.23
C ILE A 124 10.91 1.61 1.71
N PHE A 125 9.89 1.70 2.56
CA PHE A 125 10.09 1.90 4.00
C PHE A 125 10.90 0.76 4.62
N GLU A 126 10.58 -0.49 4.33
CA GLU A 126 11.29 -1.66 4.87
C GLU A 126 12.72 -1.82 4.33
N GLN A 127 13.05 -1.20 3.20
CA GLN A 127 14.42 -1.13 2.68
C GLN A 127 15.27 -0.06 3.39
N LEU A 128 14.62 0.96 3.96
CA LEU A 128 15.27 2.09 4.64
C LEU A 128 15.19 2.01 6.17
N TYR A 129 14.40 1.08 6.69
CA TYR A 129 14.19 0.90 8.12
C TYR A 129 14.18 -0.57 8.52
N ARG A 130 14.75 -0.86 9.69
CA ARG A 130 14.62 -2.17 10.32
C ARG A 130 13.22 -2.31 10.91
N VAL A 131 12.38 -3.09 10.24
CA VAL A 131 11.00 -3.39 10.65
C VAL A 131 10.89 -4.88 11.01
N PRO A 132 10.40 -5.23 12.22
CA PRO A 132 10.12 -6.63 12.56
C PRO A 132 9.11 -7.25 11.59
N SER A 133 9.24 -8.54 11.31
CA SER A 133 8.40 -9.24 10.32
C SER A 133 6.92 -9.24 10.68
N ASP A 134 6.62 -9.29 11.97
CA ASP A 134 5.27 -9.28 12.53
C ASP A 134 4.73 -7.86 12.77
N VAL A 135 5.45 -6.81 12.38
CA VAL A 135 5.01 -5.42 12.55
C VAL A 135 4.62 -4.82 11.19
N LYS A 136 3.44 -4.20 11.16
CA LYS A 136 3.00 -3.34 10.06
C LYS A 136 3.07 -1.87 10.49
N PRO A 137 3.98 -1.07 9.90
CA PRO A 137 3.97 0.38 10.01
C PRO A 137 2.67 0.99 9.48
N SER A 138 2.16 2.01 10.17
CA SER A 138 0.99 2.77 9.74
C SER A 138 1.31 3.67 8.55
N ARG A 139 0.28 4.14 7.85
CA ARG A 139 0.45 5.12 6.75
C ARG A 139 1.12 6.41 7.24
N ALA A 140 0.85 6.82 8.49
CA ALA A 140 1.46 7.99 9.10
C ALA A 140 2.95 7.76 9.41
N GLU A 141 3.29 6.60 10.00
CA GLU A 141 4.68 6.22 10.28
C GLU A 141 5.51 6.14 8.99
N ILE A 142 4.97 5.52 7.93
CA ILE A 142 5.62 5.44 6.61
C ILE A 142 5.85 6.83 6.03
N ARG A 143 4.81 7.66 5.96
CA ARG A 143 4.91 9.01 5.38
C ARG A 143 5.91 9.87 6.16
N SER A 144 5.85 9.83 7.48
CA SER A 144 6.77 10.59 8.32
C SER A 144 8.21 10.13 8.12
N GLY A 145 8.45 8.81 8.13
CA GLY A 145 9.80 8.27 8.03
C GLY A 145 10.43 8.37 6.63
N LEU A 146 9.63 8.51 5.57
CA LEU A 146 10.16 8.71 4.22
C LEU A 146 10.38 10.18 3.85
N SER A 147 9.80 11.12 4.60
CA SER A 147 9.78 12.54 4.23
C SER A 147 11.16 13.22 4.15
N ASP A 148 12.11 12.81 5.00
CA ASP A 148 13.46 13.36 5.08
C ASP A 148 14.52 12.50 4.38
N ARG A 149 14.09 11.41 3.72
CA ARG A 149 15.00 10.45 3.09
C ARG A 149 15.47 10.95 1.74
N GLN A 150 16.79 11.01 1.62
CA GLN A 150 17.53 11.31 0.39
C GLN A 150 18.03 10.01 -0.25
N ALA A 151 17.09 9.19 -0.73
CA ALA A 151 17.39 7.97 -1.46
C ALA A 151 17.21 8.18 -2.97
N LEU A 152 17.86 7.34 -3.77
CA LEU A 152 17.55 7.20 -5.20
C LEU A 152 16.68 5.96 -5.40
N ILE A 153 15.50 6.14 -5.95
CA ILE A 153 14.53 5.06 -6.16
C ILE A 153 14.41 4.80 -7.66
N LEU A 154 14.89 3.64 -8.09
CA LEU A 154 14.82 3.16 -9.46
C LEU A 154 13.64 2.20 -9.59
N LEU A 155 12.65 2.58 -10.41
CA LEU A 155 11.39 1.88 -10.54
C LEU A 155 11.24 1.36 -11.97
N ASN A 156 11.19 0.05 -12.12
CA ASN A 156 10.67 -0.57 -13.33
C ASN A 156 9.19 -0.88 -13.15
N HIS A 157 8.36 0.16 -13.16
CA HIS A 157 6.94 0.05 -12.81
C HIS A 157 6.03 0.46 -13.97
N PRO A 158 5.55 -0.49 -14.79
CA PRO A 158 4.75 -0.18 -15.97
C PRO A 158 3.39 0.43 -15.63
N ASN A 159 2.84 0.18 -14.43
CA ASN A 159 1.44 0.48 -14.13
C ASN A 159 1.16 1.73 -13.28
N LEU A 160 2.17 2.46 -12.77
CA LEU A 160 1.92 3.66 -11.96
C LEU A 160 1.36 4.77 -12.85
N THR A 161 0.23 5.32 -12.43
CA THR A 161 -0.39 6.49 -13.07
C THR A 161 0.41 7.75 -12.78
N ALA A 162 0.23 8.81 -13.59
CA ALA A 162 0.87 10.10 -13.33
C ALA A 162 0.51 10.66 -11.95
N ALA A 163 -0.75 10.49 -11.50
CA ALA A 163 -1.20 10.93 -10.19
C ALA A 163 -0.52 10.15 -9.05
N GLU A 164 -0.35 8.83 -9.17
CA GLU A 164 0.37 8.03 -8.18
C GLU A 164 1.86 8.40 -8.13
N LEU A 165 2.47 8.74 -9.26
CA LEU A 165 3.85 9.24 -9.31
C LEU A 165 4.00 10.58 -8.61
N GLU A 166 3.05 11.51 -8.78
CA GLU A 166 3.02 12.77 -8.06
C GLU A 166 2.86 12.55 -6.54
N GLN A 167 1.96 11.65 -6.14
CA GLN A 167 1.80 11.29 -4.73
C GLN A 167 3.08 10.68 -4.14
N LEU A 168 3.75 9.80 -4.88
CA LEU A 168 5.03 9.23 -4.46
C LEU A 168 6.09 10.32 -4.24
N GLN A 169 6.18 11.29 -5.15
CA GLN A 169 7.11 12.43 -5.01
C GLN A 169 6.75 13.35 -3.83
N GLN A 170 5.47 13.51 -3.51
CA GLN A 170 5.04 14.28 -2.35
C GLN A 170 5.37 13.59 -1.02
N ILE A 171 5.34 12.25 -0.99
CA ILE A 171 5.67 11.47 0.21
C ILE A 171 7.19 11.39 0.42
N LEU A 172 7.98 11.39 -0.66
CA LEU A 172 9.45 11.41 -0.61
C LEU A 172 10.04 12.65 -1.30
N PRO A 173 9.83 13.86 -0.77
CA PRO A 173 10.23 15.11 -1.42
C PRO A 173 11.75 15.24 -1.58
N GLU A 174 12.51 14.61 -0.68
CA GLU A 174 13.97 14.66 -0.65
C GLU A 174 14.65 13.57 -1.50
N SER A 175 13.90 12.53 -1.89
CA SER A 175 14.38 11.44 -2.76
C SER A 175 14.26 11.80 -4.24
N ARG A 176 15.01 11.10 -5.09
CA ARG A 176 14.91 11.22 -6.55
C ARG A 176 14.57 9.88 -7.18
N PHE A 177 14.00 9.95 -8.37
CA PHE A 177 13.43 8.79 -9.04
C PHE A 177 14.04 8.60 -10.42
N ALA A 178 14.32 7.34 -10.78
CA ALA A 178 14.55 6.94 -12.16
C ALA A 178 13.47 5.91 -12.53
N ILE A 179 12.59 6.25 -13.46
CA ILE A 179 11.41 5.43 -13.74
C ILE A 179 11.47 4.92 -15.17
N ALA A 180 11.37 3.60 -15.35
CA ALA A 180 11.13 3.02 -16.66
C ALA A 180 9.62 2.94 -16.93
N SER A 181 9.18 3.57 -18.02
CA SER A 181 7.78 3.62 -18.42
C SER A 181 7.63 3.27 -19.91
N VAL A 182 6.44 2.86 -20.35
CA VAL A 182 6.17 2.65 -21.79
C VAL A 182 5.94 3.99 -22.48
N VAL A 183 5.27 4.90 -21.79
CA VAL A 183 4.94 6.25 -22.26
C VAL A 183 5.41 7.25 -21.21
N ARG A 184 5.82 8.43 -21.66
CA ARG A 184 6.22 9.53 -20.77
C ARG A 184 5.04 9.97 -19.88
N ARG A 185 5.27 10.08 -18.57
CA ARG A 185 4.29 10.41 -17.52
C ARG A 185 4.71 11.57 -16.63
N PHE A 186 6.01 11.80 -16.46
CA PHE A 186 6.48 12.96 -15.71
C PHE A 186 6.12 14.27 -16.43
N SER A 187 5.97 15.32 -15.61
CA SER A 187 5.84 16.68 -16.11
C SER A 187 6.98 17.03 -17.07
N GLN A 188 6.72 17.96 -18.00
CA GLN A 188 7.73 18.39 -18.98
C GLN A 188 9.00 18.97 -18.35
N ALA A 189 8.96 19.37 -17.07
CA ALA A 189 10.09 19.92 -16.34
C ALA A 189 11.15 18.87 -15.95
N ASN A 190 10.82 17.57 -15.95
CA ASN A 190 11.78 16.51 -15.66
C ASN A 190 12.45 16.00 -16.94
N PRO A 191 13.77 15.71 -16.92
CA PRO A 191 14.46 15.06 -18.02
C PRO A 191 13.77 13.73 -18.38
N ALA A 192 13.59 13.51 -19.68
CA ALA A 192 13.01 12.29 -20.21
C ALA A 192 13.92 11.74 -21.31
N ILE A 193 14.22 10.45 -21.22
CA ILE A 193 15.14 9.74 -22.10
C ILE A 193 14.31 8.72 -22.87
N GLU A 194 14.30 8.84 -24.20
CA GLU A 194 13.61 7.90 -25.07
C GLU A 194 14.54 6.77 -25.48
N LEU A 195 14.22 5.55 -25.05
CA LEU A 195 14.89 4.32 -25.45
C LEU A 195 13.86 3.39 -26.05
N SER A 196 13.89 3.27 -27.37
CA SER A 196 13.05 2.33 -28.12
C SER A 196 13.95 1.34 -28.83
N GLU A 197 14.03 0.13 -28.29
CA GLU A 197 14.51 -1.02 -29.04
C GLU A 197 13.31 -1.64 -29.76
N ILE A 198 13.39 -1.63 -31.09
CA ILE A 198 12.58 -2.51 -31.92
C ILE A 198 13.43 -3.76 -32.04
N GLU A 199 13.25 -4.72 -31.13
CA GLU A 199 13.70 -6.08 -31.38
C GLU A 199 12.54 -6.77 -32.11
N PRO A 200 12.54 -6.87 -33.45
CA PRO A 200 11.65 -7.78 -34.12
C PRO A 200 12.13 -9.18 -33.79
N PHE A 201 11.47 -9.84 -32.84
CA PHE A 201 11.54 -11.29 -32.79
C PHE A 201 10.82 -11.80 -34.05
N ASP A 202 11.58 -12.08 -35.10
CA ASP A 202 11.10 -12.73 -36.33
C ASP A 202 10.66 -14.19 -36.09
N GLN A 203 10.87 -14.71 -34.87
CA GLN A 203 10.39 -16.02 -34.44
C GLN A 203 9.18 -15.86 -33.53
N GLU A 204 7.99 -16.18 -34.05
CA GLU A 204 6.79 -16.43 -33.25
C GLU A 204 6.96 -17.76 -32.48
N SER A 205 7.73 -17.74 -31.39
CA SER A 205 7.81 -18.85 -30.44
C SER A 205 6.63 -18.78 -29.47
N GLU A 206 6.02 -19.93 -29.16
CA GLU A 206 4.95 -20.05 -28.15
C GLU A 206 5.33 -19.39 -26.81
N VAL A 207 6.61 -19.45 -26.44
CA VAL A 207 7.14 -18.82 -25.22
C VAL A 207 7.09 -17.29 -25.30
N LEU A 208 7.44 -16.71 -26.45
CA LEU A 208 7.40 -15.26 -26.64
C LEU A 208 5.96 -14.75 -26.63
N GLU A 209 5.03 -15.45 -27.28
CA GLU A 209 3.61 -15.08 -27.25
C GLU A 209 3.04 -15.16 -25.82
N LEU A 210 3.38 -16.21 -25.07
CA LEU A 210 3.01 -16.33 -23.66
C LEU A 210 3.55 -15.15 -22.83
N LEU A 211 4.85 -14.87 -22.93
CA LEU A 211 5.48 -13.79 -22.15
C LEU A 211 4.92 -12.41 -22.49
N ALA A 212 4.65 -12.13 -23.77
CA ALA A 212 3.95 -10.91 -24.21
C ALA A 212 2.53 -10.83 -23.67
N THR A 213 1.83 -11.97 -23.65
CA THR A 213 0.44 -12.06 -23.21
C THR A 213 0.30 -11.79 -21.71
N VAL A 214 1.15 -12.42 -20.89
CA VAL A 214 1.07 -12.28 -19.43
C VAL A 214 1.66 -10.94 -18.97
N GLY A 215 2.71 -10.45 -19.64
CA GLY A 215 3.32 -9.15 -19.33
C GLY A 215 4.03 -9.08 -17.97
N VAL A 216 4.25 -10.21 -17.31
CA VAL A 216 5.02 -10.35 -16.06
C VAL A 216 6.12 -11.40 -16.25
N SER A 217 7.03 -11.50 -15.29
CA SER A 217 8.15 -12.42 -15.37
C SER A 217 7.71 -13.83 -14.98
N LEU A 218 8.14 -14.85 -15.72
CA LEU A 218 7.86 -16.26 -15.46
C LEU A 218 9.15 -17.04 -15.23
N THR A 219 9.11 -18.04 -14.36
CA THR A 219 10.20 -19.02 -14.17
C THR A 219 10.22 -20.03 -15.32
N ALA A 220 11.38 -20.67 -15.54
CA ALA A 220 11.48 -21.77 -16.51
C ALA A 220 10.45 -22.89 -16.26
N LYS A 221 10.18 -23.19 -14.97
CA LYS A 221 9.20 -24.21 -14.56
C LYS A 221 7.78 -23.83 -14.97
N GLN A 222 7.39 -22.57 -14.79
CA GLN A 222 6.08 -22.06 -15.20
C GLN A 222 5.93 -22.10 -16.71
N ILE A 223 6.95 -21.64 -17.46
CA ILE A 223 6.94 -21.67 -18.92
C ILE A 223 6.76 -23.10 -19.40
N ALA A 224 7.60 -24.03 -18.93
CA ALA A 224 7.52 -25.43 -19.32
C ALA A 224 6.15 -26.05 -18.98
N ALA A 225 5.55 -25.71 -17.84
CA ALA A 225 4.23 -26.22 -17.46
C ALA A 225 3.09 -25.68 -18.36
N ILE A 226 3.20 -24.45 -18.88
CA ILE A 226 2.15 -23.78 -19.66
C ILE A 226 2.30 -24.09 -21.17
N THR A 227 3.53 -24.10 -21.68
CA THR A 227 3.83 -24.25 -23.12
C THR A 227 4.32 -25.64 -23.50
N ASN A 228 4.75 -26.48 -22.54
CA ASN A 228 5.54 -27.71 -22.77
C ASN A 228 6.91 -27.47 -23.44
N VAL A 229 7.39 -26.22 -23.51
CA VAL A 229 8.72 -25.88 -24.04
C VAL A 229 9.71 -25.75 -22.89
N SER A 230 10.77 -26.56 -22.91
CA SER A 230 11.84 -26.52 -21.89
C SER A 230 13.14 -25.88 -22.38
N ASN A 231 13.37 -25.80 -23.70
CA ASN A 231 14.56 -25.14 -24.24
C ASN A 231 14.31 -23.62 -24.30
N LEU A 232 15.07 -22.86 -23.50
CA LEU A 232 14.98 -21.40 -23.40
C LEU A 232 16.32 -20.73 -23.75
N GLU A 233 17.23 -21.41 -24.46
CA GLU A 233 18.57 -20.89 -24.81
C GLU A 233 18.54 -19.59 -25.63
N PHE A 234 17.41 -19.31 -26.29
CA PHE A 234 17.20 -18.10 -27.09
C PHE A 234 16.73 -16.88 -26.26
N LEU A 235 16.49 -17.05 -24.95
CA LEU A 235 16.09 -15.97 -24.04
C LEU A 235 17.09 -15.82 -22.91
N GLU A 236 17.45 -14.58 -22.62
CA GLU A 236 18.20 -14.27 -21.42
C GLU A 236 17.28 -14.29 -20.19
N ALA A 237 17.69 -15.05 -19.17
CA ALA A 237 17.01 -15.07 -17.89
C ALA A 237 17.56 -13.98 -16.98
N ASP A 238 16.67 -13.26 -16.33
CA ASP A 238 16.99 -12.27 -15.33
C ASP A 238 16.67 -12.82 -13.94
N GLN A 239 17.72 -13.08 -13.15
CA GLN A 239 17.61 -13.76 -11.85
C GLN A 239 16.78 -15.07 -11.91
N GLY A 240 16.88 -15.81 -13.02
CA GLY A 240 16.15 -17.06 -13.24
C GLY A 240 14.70 -16.89 -13.72
N ARG A 241 14.29 -15.66 -14.08
CA ARG A 241 12.97 -15.34 -14.64
C ARG A 241 13.08 -14.76 -16.04
N TYR A 242 12.10 -15.06 -16.86
CA TYR A 242 12.01 -14.64 -18.26
C TYR A 242 10.85 -13.65 -18.41
N LYS A 243 11.05 -12.57 -19.15
CA LYS A 243 10.01 -11.58 -19.40
C LYS A 243 10.18 -10.97 -20.80
N LEU A 244 9.07 -10.78 -21.49
CA LEU A 244 9.04 -10.09 -22.77
C LEU A 244 8.32 -8.75 -22.61
N TRP A 245 8.96 -7.69 -23.10
CA TRP A 245 8.55 -6.31 -22.88
C TRP A 245 8.10 -5.65 -24.20
N SER A 246 7.25 -6.36 -24.94
CA SER A 246 6.69 -5.94 -26.22
C SER A 246 5.25 -5.43 -26.08
N LYS A 247 4.69 -4.87 -27.17
CA LYS A 247 3.30 -4.38 -27.20
C LYS A 247 2.34 -5.48 -26.75
N TYR A 248 1.54 -5.19 -25.73
CA TYR A 248 0.48 -6.03 -25.17
C TYR A 248 -0.46 -6.55 -26.26
N ARG A 249 -0.16 -7.72 -26.83
CA ARG A 249 -1.17 -8.55 -27.48
C ARG A 249 -1.60 -9.58 -26.46
N ILE A 250 -2.73 -9.34 -25.81
CA ILE A 250 -3.31 -10.32 -24.90
C ILE A 250 -3.91 -11.44 -25.77
N SER A 251 -3.36 -12.64 -25.64
CA SER A 251 -3.91 -13.85 -26.25
C SER A 251 -4.81 -14.56 -25.24
N GLU A 252 -6.12 -14.61 -25.52
CA GLU A 252 -7.08 -15.27 -24.62
C GLU A 252 -6.74 -16.75 -24.40
N SER A 253 -6.30 -17.45 -25.45
CA SER A 253 -5.92 -18.87 -25.36
C SER A 253 -4.74 -19.12 -24.42
N TRP A 254 -3.74 -18.22 -24.42
CA TRP A 254 -2.62 -18.31 -23.48
C TRP A 254 -3.03 -17.96 -22.06
N MET A 255 -3.86 -16.94 -21.87
CA MET A 255 -4.37 -16.61 -20.53
C MET A 255 -5.26 -17.70 -19.94
N GLU A 256 -6.03 -18.44 -20.77
CA GLU A 256 -6.76 -19.63 -20.32
C GLU A 256 -5.82 -20.72 -19.77
N LYS A 257 -4.69 -20.98 -20.46
CA LYS A 257 -3.68 -21.93 -19.96
C LYS A 257 -3.00 -21.44 -18.69
N VAL A 258 -2.74 -20.13 -18.59
CA VAL A 258 -2.18 -19.50 -17.39
C VAL A 258 -3.15 -19.64 -16.22
N LEU A 259 -4.43 -19.37 -16.43
CA LEU A 259 -5.48 -19.54 -15.42
C LEU A 259 -5.55 -20.99 -14.94
N ALA A 260 -5.57 -21.96 -15.86
CA ALA A 260 -5.57 -23.39 -15.53
C ALA A 260 -4.34 -23.78 -14.70
N TYR A 261 -3.15 -23.35 -15.10
CA TYR A 261 -1.92 -23.55 -14.36
C TYR A 261 -1.99 -22.96 -12.94
N VAL A 262 -2.43 -21.71 -12.82
CA VAL A 262 -2.52 -21.02 -11.53
C VAL A 262 -3.52 -21.70 -10.60
N LEU A 263 -4.68 -22.12 -11.09
CA LEU A 263 -5.69 -22.85 -10.30
C LEU A 263 -5.11 -24.15 -9.73
N ASP A 264 -4.48 -24.97 -10.57
CA ASP A 264 -3.87 -26.22 -10.12
C ASP A 264 -2.70 -25.97 -9.16
N TRP A 265 -1.92 -24.92 -9.41
CA TRP A 265 -0.82 -24.54 -8.54
C TRP A 265 -1.30 -24.08 -7.16
N VAL A 266 -2.27 -23.16 -7.05
CA VAL A 266 -2.76 -22.67 -5.75
C VAL A 266 -3.46 -23.75 -4.93
N ARG A 267 -4.11 -24.72 -5.57
CA ARG A 267 -4.70 -25.90 -4.90
C ARG A 267 -3.68 -26.74 -4.15
N SER A 268 -2.43 -26.74 -4.61
CA SER A 268 -1.32 -27.44 -3.92
C SER A 268 -0.79 -26.71 -2.68
N GLN A 269 -1.30 -25.50 -2.39
CA GLN A 269 -0.89 -24.64 -1.28
C GLN A 269 0.64 -24.41 -1.21
N PRO A 270 1.24 -23.84 -2.27
CA PRO A 270 2.67 -23.62 -2.35
C PRO A 270 3.13 -22.58 -1.33
N ASP A 271 4.38 -22.70 -0.87
CA ASP A 271 4.98 -21.72 0.03
C ASP A 271 5.33 -20.42 -0.70
N GLU A 272 5.48 -20.46 -2.03
CA GLU A 272 5.96 -19.36 -2.86
C GLU A 272 4.88 -18.36 -3.32
N ILE A 273 3.69 -18.35 -2.71
CA ILE A 273 2.55 -17.49 -3.11
C ILE A 273 2.94 -16.02 -3.22
N VAL A 274 3.74 -15.50 -2.29
CA VAL A 274 4.11 -14.08 -2.24
C VAL A 274 5.16 -13.73 -3.30
N GLN A 275 6.03 -14.70 -3.66
CA GLN A 275 7.03 -14.57 -4.70
C GLN A 275 6.37 -14.52 -6.08
N GLU A 276 5.28 -15.26 -6.29
CA GLU A 276 4.52 -15.29 -7.55
C GLU A 276 3.41 -14.23 -7.64
N ARG A 277 3.45 -13.21 -6.79
CA ARG A 277 2.36 -12.23 -6.67
C ARG A 277 2.02 -11.49 -7.97
N GLU A 278 3.00 -11.16 -8.83
CA GLU A 278 2.72 -10.49 -10.10
C GLU A 278 1.86 -11.38 -11.02
N LEU A 279 2.21 -12.67 -11.12
CA LEU A 279 1.47 -13.66 -11.91
C LEU A 279 0.05 -13.86 -11.34
N LEU A 280 -0.07 -13.95 -10.02
CA LEU A 280 -1.38 -14.09 -9.36
C LEU A 280 -2.26 -12.87 -9.61
N MET A 281 -1.72 -11.66 -9.44
CA MET A 281 -2.47 -10.42 -9.63
C MET A 281 -2.96 -10.26 -11.07
N VAL A 282 -2.11 -10.51 -12.08
CA VAL A 282 -2.53 -10.40 -13.49
C VAL A 282 -3.53 -11.49 -13.87
N THR A 283 -3.39 -12.71 -13.33
CA THR A 283 -4.30 -13.82 -13.59
C THR A 283 -5.70 -13.56 -13.02
N VAL A 284 -5.79 -13.11 -11.76
CA VAL A 284 -7.08 -12.79 -11.11
C VAL A 284 -7.74 -11.60 -11.81
N GLN A 285 -6.98 -10.56 -12.14
CA GLN A 285 -7.51 -9.41 -12.89
C GLN A 285 -8.08 -9.82 -14.24
N TRP A 286 -7.36 -10.65 -14.99
CA TRP A 286 -7.83 -11.14 -16.29
C TRP A 286 -9.08 -12.02 -16.13
N ALA A 287 -9.08 -12.96 -15.19
CA ALA A 287 -10.23 -13.83 -14.92
C ALA A 287 -11.49 -13.01 -14.56
N ALA A 288 -11.33 -11.96 -13.74
CA ALA A 288 -12.41 -11.04 -13.39
C ALA A 288 -12.95 -10.29 -14.62
N ASN A 289 -12.07 -9.79 -15.49
CA ASN A 289 -12.47 -9.12 -16.74
C ASN A 289 -13.19 -10.07 -17.70
N GLN A 290 -12.82 -11.35 -17.71
CA GLN A 290 -13.44 -12.41 -18.51
C GLN A 290 -14.65 -13.08 -17.84
N ARG A 291 -15.12 -12.54 -16.71
CA ARG A 291 -16.29 -13.05 -15.98
C ARG A 291 -16.15 -14.50 -15.50
N ARG A 292 -14.91 -14.96 -15.27
CA ARG A 292 -14.57 -16.26 -14.66
C ARG A 292 -14.68 -16.15 -13.14
N PHE A 293 -15.87 -15.81 -12.66
CA PHE A 293 -16.09 -15.37 -11.29
C PHE A 293 -15.85 -16.46 -10.25
N SER A 294 -16.19 -17.72 -10.56
CA SER A 294 -15.95 -18.86 -9.67
C SER A 294 -14.45 -19.06 -9.46
N GLU A 295 -13.66 -18.99 -10.52
CA GLU A 295 -12.20 -19.11 -10.48
C GLU A 295 -11.55 -17.93 -9.75
N VAL A 296 -12.09 -16.70 -9.91
CA VAL A 296 -11.65 -15.53 -9.14
C VAL A 296 -11.80 -15.78 -7.64
N ILE A 297 -12.97 -16.23 -7.20
CA ILE A 297 -13.23 -16.50 -5.78
C ILE A 297 -12.31 -17.62 -5.28
N GLU A 298 -12.17 -18.71 -6.04
CA GLU A 298 -11.31 -19.85 -5.68
C GLU A 298 -9.84 -19.42 -5.47
N ILE A 299 -9.28 -18.67 -6.42
CA ILE A 299 -7.89 -18.19 -6.33
C ILE A 299 -7.75 -17.22 -5.15
N VAL A 300 -8.62 -16.21 -5.05
CA VAL A 300 -8.53 -15.19 -3.99
C VAL A 300 -8.61 -15.82 -2.61
N ARG A 301 -9.57 -16.72 -2.37
CA ARG A 301 -9.72 -17.43 -1.09
C ARG A 301 -8.48 -18.25 -0.71
N SER A 302 -7.73 -18.74 -1.71
CA SER A 302 -6.53 -19.53 -1.50
C SER A 302 -5.29 -18.69 -1.18
N ILE A 303 -5.22 -17.44 -1.64
CA ILE A 303 -3.99 -16.63 -1.57
C ILE A 303 -4.07 -15.40 -0.64
N GLU A 304 -5.27 -14.87 -0.38
CA GLU A 304 -5.44 -13.56 0.27
C GLU A 304 -4.71 -13.44 1.61
N GLY A 305 -4.77 -14.49 2.44
CA GLY A 305 -4.13 -14.49 3.75
C GLY A 305 -2.61 -14.34 3.65
N LYS A 306 -1.98 -14.91 2.61
CA LYS A 306 -0.53 -14.77 2.38
C LYS A 306 -0.16 -13.35 1.97
N PHE A 307 -1.01 -12.66 1.20
CA PHE A 307 -0.82 -11.24 0.86
C PHE A 307 -0.97 -10.35 2.09
N ALA A 308 -1.95 -10.64 2.95
CA ALA A 308 -2.12 -9.94 4.22
C ALA A 308 -0.88 -10.09 5.11
N ILE A 309 -0.37 -11.32 5.28
CA ILE A 309 0.83 -11.64 6.07
C ILE A 309 2.07 -10.94 5.52
N ALA A 310 2.21 -10.91 4.20
CA ALA A 310 3.29 -10.23 3.51
C ALA A 310 3.20 -8.70 3.54
N LYS A 311 2.19 -8.13 4.24
CA LYS A 311 1.97 -6.68 4.35
C LYS A 311 1.67 -5.98 3.02
N LEU A 312 1.27 -6.76 2.00
CA LEU A 312 0.86 -6.28 0.67
C LEU A 312 -0.60 -5.81 0.70
N TRP A 313 -0.91 -4.84 1.54
CA TRP A 313 -2.28 -4.42 1.86
C TRP A 313 -3.04 -3.77 0.69
N GLY A 314 -2.36 -3.08 -0.21
CA GLY A 314 -3.00 -2.55 -1.41
C GLY A 314 -3.37 -3.67 -2.39
N SER A 315 -2.50 -4.66 -2.57
CA SER A 315 -2.77 -5.85 -3.39
C SER A 315 -3.82 -6.76 -2.75
N TRP A 316 -3.77 -6.96 -1.43
CA TRP A 316 -4.80 -7.66 -0.66
C TRP A 316 -6.17 -7.00 -0.85
N SER A 317 -6.22 -5.67 -0.76
CA SER A 317 -7.45 -4.90 -1.01
C SER A 317 -8.00 -5.13 -2.42
N LYS A 318 -7.15 -5.14 -3.46
CA LYS A 318 -7.57 -5.41 -4.84
C LYS A 318 -8.14 -6.82 -4.99
N LEU A 319 -7.47 -7.84 -4.44
CA LEU A 319 -7.95 -9.23 -4.46
C LEU A 319 -9.34 -9.35 -3.82
N LEU A 320 -9.53 -8.76 -2.63
CA LEU A 320 -10.81 -8.77 -1.93
C LEU A 320 -11.92 -8.06 -2.72
N ARG A 321 -11.62 -6.94 -3.38
CA ARG A 321 -12.60 -6.22 -4.23
C ARG A 321 -12.99 -7.01 -5.47
N TRP A 322 -12.05 -7.74 -6.08
CA TRP A 322 -12.39 -8.66 -7.18
C TRP A 322 -13.27 -9.81 -6.71
N SER A 323 -12.99 -10.39 -5.54
CA SER A 323 -13.84 -11.43 -4.94
C SER A 323 -15.24 -10.91 -4.59
N LEU A 324 -15.35 -9.68 -4.05
CA LEU A 324 -16.63 -9.03 -3.77
C LEU A 324 -17.44 -8.77 -5.06
N SER A 325 -16.76 -8.30 -6.11
CA SER A 325 -17.42 -8.07 -7.41
C SER A 325 -17.89 -9.39 -8.03
N ALA A 326 -17.10 -10.45 -7.89
CA ALA A 326 -17.44 -11.79 -8.35
C ALA A 326 -18.62 -12.40 -7.56
N SER A 327 -18.69 -12.17 -6.25
CA SER A 327 -19.79 -12.67 -5.42
C SER A 327 -21.12 -12.02 -5.80
N TRP A 328 -21.13 -10.73 -6.09
CA TRP A 328 -22.34 -10.06 -6.61
C TRP A 328 -22.80 -10.64 -7.95
N ALA A 329 -21.87 -10.95 -8.85
CA ALA A 329 -22.20 -11.52 -10.15
C ALA A 329 -22.72 -12.96 -10.08
N LEU A 330 -22.36 -13.68 -9.01
CA LEU A 330 -22.80 -15.06 -8.75
C LEU A 330 -23.95 -15.16 -7.75
N GLU A 331 -24.42 -14.03 -7.20
CA GLU A 331 -25.39 -13.98 -6.10
C GLU A 331 -24.93 -14.83 -4.89
N ASP A 332 -23.62 -14.86 -4.62
CA ASP A 332 -23.02 -15.58 -3.50
C ASP A 332 -22.89 -14.67 -2.27
N GLU A 333 -23.98 -14.59 -1.50
CA GLU A 333 -24.06 -13.80 -0.27
C GLU A 333 -23.03 -14.23 0.79
N THR A 334 -22.60 -15.49 0.78
CA THR A 334 -21.61 -16.00 1.76
C THR A 334 -20.23 -15.40 1.47
N THR A 335 -19.80 -15.44 0.22
CA THR A 335 -18.54 -14.81 -0.20
C THR A 335 -18.62 -13.29 -0.09
N GLU A 336 -19.75 -12.68 -0.41
CA GLU A 336 -19.97 -11.24 -0.25
C GLU A 336 -19.75 -10.81 1.21
N ALA A 337 -20.43 -11.47 2.15
CA ALA A 337 -20.34 -11.11 3.56
C ALA A 337 -18.95 -11.37 4.16
N TRP A 338 -18.21 -12.35 3.63
CA TRP A 338 -16.80 -12.56 3.97
C TRP A 338 -15.89 -11.47 3.40
N ALA A 339 -16.03 -11.10 2.13
CA ALA A 339 -15.21 -10.09 1.50
C ALA A 339 -15.42 -8.71 2.13
N LEU A 340 -16.66 -8.35 2.46
CA LEU A 340 -16.99 -7.13 3.21
C LEU A 340 -16.36 -7.14 4.61
N HIS A 341 -16.40 -8.27 5.32
CA HIS A 341 -15.74 -8.38 6.63
C HIS A 341 -14.22 -8.13 6.53
N GLN A 342 -13.55 -8.73 5.55
CA GLN A 342 -12.12 -8.53 5.33
C GLN A 342 -11.81 -7.07 4.94
N LEU A 343 -12.56 -6.50 3.99
CA LEU A 343 -12.38 -5.11 3.55
C LEU A 343 -12.62 -4.10 4.67
N GLY A 344 -13.64 -4.30 5.50
CA GLY A 344 -13.92 -3.43 6.64
C GLY A 344 -12.85 -3.51 7.73
N THR A 345 -12.32 -4.72 7.97
CA THR A 345 -11.19 -4.92 8.88
C THR A 345 -9.92 -4.26 8.36
N LEU A 346 -9.61 -4.42 7.07
CA LEU A 346 -8.48 -3.77 6.40
C LEU A 346 -8.61 -2.24 6.42
N ALA A 347 -9.79 -1.69 6.10
CA ALA A 347 -10.03 -0.25 6.12
C ALA A 347 -9.76 0.35 7.51
N PHE A 348 -10.21 -0.31 8.59
CA PHE A 348 -9.86 0.11 9.94
C PHE A 348 -8.35 0.07 10.19
N CYS A 349 -7.68 -1.01 9.81
CA CYS A 349 -6.23 -1.16 9.92
C CYS A 349 -5.47 -0.06 9.15
N GLN A 350 -6.07 0.48 8.10
CA GLN A 350 -5.58 1.57 7.26
C GLN A 350 -5.97 2.97 7.77
N GLN A 351 -6.49 3.07 9.00
CA GLN A 351 -6.97 4.29 9.66
C GLN A 351 -8.20 4.93 8.98
N GLU A 352 -8.92 4.19 8.13
CA GLU A 352 -10.18 4.60 7.50
C GLU A 352 -11.36 4.18 8.37
N ILE A 353 -11.45 4.77 9.56
CA ILE A 353 -12.34 4.33 10.65
C ILE A 353 -13.82 4.24 10.22
N THR A 354 -14.33 5.27 9.54
CA THR A 354 -15.73 5.34 9.11
C THR A 354 -16.04 4.26 8.09
N THR A 355 -15.20 4.15 7.06
CA THR A 355 -15.29 3.11 6.03
C THR A 355 -15.27 1.72 6.67
N GLY A 356 -14.31 1.46 7.57
CA GLY A 356 -14.20 0.17 8.24
C GLY A 356 -15.44 -0.19 9.06
N CYS A 357 -16.00 0.76 9.81
CA CYS A 357 -17.23 0.54 10.58
C CYS A 357 -18.43 0.25 9.69
N ASP A 358 -18.62 1.01 8.62
CA ASP A 358 -19.78 0.88 7.74
C ASP A 358 -19.71 -0.43 6.96
N THR A 359 -18.56 -0.77 6.37
CA THR A 359 -18.37 -2.03 5.65
C THR A 359 -18.53 -3.26 6.58
N LEU A 360 -18.08 -3.19 7.84
CA LEU A 360 -18.33 -4.27 8.81
C LEU A 360 -19.80 -4.40 9.21
N ARG A 361 -20.57 -3.31 9.23
CA ARG A 361 -22.02 -3.37 9.48
C ARG A 361 -22.75 -4.05 8.31
N ASP A 362 -22.34 -3.76 7.08
CA ASP A 362 -22.89 -4.42 5.89
C ASP A 362 -22.61 -5.93 5.94
N ALA A 363 -21.37 -6.32 6.28
CA ALA A 363 -21.02 -7.72 6.49
C ALA A 363 -21.84 -8.39 7.60
N LEU A 364 -22.11 -7.67 8.69
CA LEU A 364 -22.92 -8.18 9.81
C LEU A 364 -24.38 -8.39 9.42
N ALA A 365 -24.96 -7.50 8.63
CA ALA A 365 -26.33 -7.62 8.15
C ALA A 365 -26.50 -8.90 7.33
N LEU A 366 -25.66 -9.11 6.32
CA LEU A 366 -25.69 -10.33 5.49
C LEU A 366 -25.45 -11.60 6.30
N ARG A 367 -24.44 -11.61 7.18
CA ARG A 367 -24.17 -12.77 8.06
C ARG A 367 -25.35 -13.10 8.98
N THR A 368 -26.13 -12.09 9.38
CA THR A 368 -27.35 -12.25 10.18
C THR A 368 -28.47 -12.89 9.37
N GLU A 369 -28.66 -12.45 8.13
CA GLU A 369 -29.64 -13.03 7.20
C GLU A 369 -29.33 -14.49 6.88
N LEU A 370 -28.05 -14.80 6.67
CA LEU A 370 -27.52 -16.16 6.47
C LEU A 370 -27.56 -17.03 7.73
N LYS A 371 -27.81 -16.44 8.91
CA LYS A 371 -27.87 -17.11 10.22
C LYS A 371 -26.58 -17.83 10.63
N ASP A 372 -25.43 -17.44 10.08
CA ASP A 372 -24.12 -17.98 10.46
C ASP A 372 -23.64 -17.38 11.79
N GLN A 373 -23.92 -18.08 12.89
CA GLN A 373 -23.61 -17.61 14.24
C GLN A 373 -22.11 -17.37 14.47
N THR A 374 -21.25 -18.16 13.84
CA THR A 374 -19.80 -18.01 13.99
C THR A 374 -19.32 -16.76 13.25
N ALA A 375 -19.77 -16.57 12.00
CA ALA A 375 -19.42 -15.37 11.23
C ALA A 375 -19.99 -14.08 11.86
N ILE A 376 -21.22 -14.12 12.38
CA ILE A 376 -21.84 -13.02 13.14
C ILE A 376 -20.96 -12.65 14.35
N ALA A 377 -20.48 -13.66 15.09
CA ALA A 377 -19.61 -13.46 16.25
C ALA A 377 -18.31 -12.74 15.87
N PHE A 378 -17.63 -13.18 14.80
CA PHE A 378 -16.39 -12.57 14.32
C PHE A 378 -16.58 -11.10 13.91
N THR A 379 -17.62 -10.79 13.13
CA THR A 379 -17.88 -9.40 12.70
C THR A 379 -18.26 -8.51 13.89
N THR A 380 -19.12 -9.02 14.79
CA THR A 380 -19.52 -8.29 15.99
C THR A 380 -18.33 -7.99 16.89
N HIS A 381 -17.40 -8.95 17.03
CA HIS A 381 -16.15 -8.77 17.77
C HIS A 381 -15.33 -7.61 17.20
N ASN A 382 -15.03 -7.61 15.89
CA ASN A 382 -14.24 -6.55 15.28
C ASN A 382 -14.92 -5.17 15.44
N ILE A 383 -16.23 -5.07 15.25
CA ILE A 383 -16.97 -3.82 15.49
C ILE A 383 -16.81 -3.34 16.93
N ASN A 384 -16.91 -4.24 17.92
CA ASN A 384 -16.76 -3.88 19.32
C ASN A 384 -15.32 -3.45 19.65
N GLN A 385 -14.31 -4.12 19.08
CA GLN A 385 -12.92 -3.74 19.23
C GLN A 385 -12.63 -2.36 18.64
N ILE A 386 -13.13 -2.09 17.43
CA ILE A 386 -13.00 -0.78 16.79
C ILE A 386 -13.64 0.31 17.65
N LYS A 387 -14.85 0.09 18.16
CA LYS A 387 -15.50 1.03 19.09
C LYS A 387 -14.67 1.26 20.35
N ALA A 388 -14.08 0.22 20.93
CA ALA A 388 -13.24 0.35 22.12
C ALA A 388 -11.97 1.17 21.86
N LEU A 389 -11.37 1.03 20.67
CA LEU A 389 -10.16 1.76 20.26
C LEU A 389 -10.44 3.23 19.93
N ILE A 390 -11.62 3.56 19.39
CA ILE A 390 -11.98 4.95 19.05
C ILE A 390 -12.44 5.76 20.28
N VAL A 391 -12.97 5.10 21.30
CA VAL A 391 -13.35 5.81 22.54
C VAL A 391 -12.06 6.29 23.22
N PRO A 392 -11.86 7.61 23.41
CA PRO A 392 -10.62 8.11 23.98
C PRO A 392 -10.43 7.49 25.37
N VAL A 393 -9.38 6.67 25.51
CA VAL A 393 -8.87 6.26 26.80
C VAL A 393 -8.58 7.55 27.55
N LYS A 394 -9.23 7.77 28.71
CA LYS A 394 -8.83 8.84 29.64
C LYS A 394 -7.35 8.62 29.96
N SER A 395 -6.47 9.30 29.25
CA SER A 395 -5.04 9.15 29.43
C SER A 395 -4.72 9.48 30.88
N LYS A 396 -4.11 8.52 31.58
CA LYS A 396 -3.50 8.78 32.88
C LYS A 396 -2.28 9.66 32.60
N LEU A 397 -2.48 10.97 32.47
CA LEU A 397 -1.34 11.90 32.40
C LEU A 397 -0.44 11.68 33.62
N PRO A 398 0.88 11.55 33.45
CA PRO A 398 1.80 11.46 34.58
C PRO A 398 1.62 12.68 35.49
N LYS A 399 1.50 12.45 36.81
CA LYS A 399 1.14 13.46 37.83
C LYS A 399 1.91 14.78 37.69
N HIS A 400 3.15 14.72 37.20
CA HIS A 400 4.03 15.87 37.04
C HIS A 400 3.63 16.82 35.88
N GLN A 401 3.09 16.30 34.78
CA GLN A 401 2.59 17.12 33.67
C GLN A 401 1.28 17.82 34.02
N ARG A 402 0.43 17.17 34.84
CA ARG A 402 -0.83 17.78 35.30
C ARG A 402 -0.59 18.99 36.21
N GLN A 403 0.46 18.96 37.03
CA GLN A 403 0.89 20.12 37.81
C GLN A 403 1.44 21.24 36.92
N PHE A 404 2.21 20.91 35.89
CA PHE A 404 2.73 21.89 34.93
C PHE A 404 1.61 22.61 34.17
N TYR A 405 0.64 21.89 33.59
CA TYR A 405 -0.49 22.51 32.89
C TYR A 405 -1.40 23.32 33.82
N TRP A 406 -1.55 22.90 35.08
CA TRP A 406 -2.31 23.67 36.06
C TRP A 406 -1.60 24.98 36.43
N ILE A 407 -0.28 24.95 36.63
CA ILE A 407 0.53 26.16 36.88
C ILE A 407 0.47 27.12 35.69
N VAL A 408 0.63 26.61 34.47
CA VAL A 408 0.54 27.42 33.24
C VAL A 408 -0.86 28.02 33.08
N GLY A 409 -1.91 27.25 33.36
CA GLY A 409 -3.29 27.74 33.35
C GLY A 409 -3.57 28.85 34.36
N VAL A 410 -3.01 28.75 35.58
CA VAL A 410 -3.12 29.79 36.62
C VAL A 410 -2.37 31.07 36.19
N ILE A 411 -1.15 30.94 35.65
CA ILE A 411 -0.38 32.09 35.16
C ILE A 411 -1.14 32.81 34.03
N PHE A 412 -1.73 32.06 33.10
CA PHE A 412 -2.51 32.64 32.00
C PHE A 412 -3.76 33.37 32.50
N ALA A 413 -4.48 32.81 33.48
CA ALA A 413 -5.66 33.45 34.06
C ALA A 413 -5.33 34.78 34.77
N ILE A 414 -4.19 34.84 35.47
CA ILE A 414 -3.69 36.06 36.11
C ILE A 414 -3.33 37.12 35.06
N ALA A 415 -2.66 36.72 33.97
CA ALA A 415 -2.30 37.65 32.89
C ALA A 415 -3.55 38.26 32.22
N VAL A 416 -4.59 37.45 31.98
CA VAL A 416 -5.85 37.92 31.39
C VAL A 416 -6.58 38.89 32.32
N THR A 417 -6.62 38.62 33.62
CA THR A 417 -7.28 39.54 34.59
C THR A 417 -6.55 40.88 34.71
N VAL A 418 -5.21 40.89 34.69
CA VAL A 418 -4.43 42.13 34.66
C VAL A 418 -4.71 42.93 33.38
N THR A 419 -4.79 42.25 32.23
CA THR A 419 -5.03 42.92 30.94
C THR A 419 -6.42 43.54 30.86
N ILE A 420 -7.45 42.84 31.38
CA ILE A 420 -8.82 43.35 31.46
C ILE A 420 -8.88 44.54 32.44
N GLY A 421 -8.21 44.44 33.60
CA GLY A 421 -8.15 45.52 34.58
C GLY A 421 -7.53 46.81 34.01
N VAL A 422 -6.42 46.68 33.29
CA VAL A 422 -5.77 47.81 32.60
C VAL A 422 -6.68 48.37 31.49
N GLY A 423 -7.36 47.52 30.73
CA GLY A 423 -8.31 47.94 29.68
C GLY A 423 -9.50 48.72 30.22
N ILE A 424 -10.07 48.30 31.35
CA ILE A 424 -11.17 49.02 32.02
C ILE A 424 -10.69 50.37 32.55
N MET A 425 -9.50 50.42 33.17
CA MET A 425 -8.92 51.66 33.69
C MET A 425 -8.63 52.66 32.55
N TYR A 426 -8.16 52.18 31.40
CA TYR A 426 -7.92 53.00 30.21
C TYR A 426 -9.24 53.51 29.58
N ALA A 427 -10.29 52.70 29.59
CA ALA A 427 -11.60 53.08 29.07
C ALA A 427 -12.30 54.15 29.94
N GLN A 428 -12.17 54.05 31.27
CA GLN A 428 -12.70 55.05 32.20
C GLN A 428 -12.01 56.41 32.05
N HIS A 429 -10.68 56.42 31.89
CA HIS A 429 -9.93 57.66 31.64
C HIS A 429 -10.30 58.34 30.31
N ARG A 430 -10.67 57.57 29.28
CA ARG A 430 -11.09 58.11 27.97
C ARG A 430 -12.52 58.66 27.96
N SER A 431 -13.36 58.25 28.91
CA SER A 431 -14.77 58.65 28.99
C SER A 431 -14.99 60.03 29.63
N SER A 432 -13.99 60.58 30.35
CA SER A 432 -14.07 61.94 30.88
C SER A 432 -13.84 63.04 29.84
N ASP A 433 -13.37 62.68 28.63
CA ASP A 433 -12.86 63.64 27.64
C ASP A 433 -13.80 63.90 26.44
N ARG A 434 -15.09 63.53 26.48
CA ARG A 434 -16.00 63.78 25.36
C ARG A 434 -17.30 64.47 25.77
N GLU A 435 -17.41 65.75 25.41
CA GLU A 435 -18.67 66.51 25.36
C GLU A 435 -19.61 66.03 24.23
N PRO A 436 -20.94 66.20 24.36
CA PRO A 436 -21.92 65.64 23.43
C PRO A 436 -22.22 66.59 22.25
N ARG A 437 -22.29 66.05 21.02
CA ARG A 437 -22.89 66.73 19.85
C ARG A 437 -24.20 66.06 19.43
N SER A 438 -25.21 66.91 19.28
CA SER A 438 -26.60 66.67 18.91
C SER A 438 -26.85 66.46 17.41
N SER A 439 -27.87 65.62 17.14
CA SER A 439 -28.82 65.56 16.01
C SER A 439 -28.37 65.86 14.56
N LEU A 440 -28.72 64.96 13.63
CA LEU A 440 -29.58 65.28 12.47
C LEU A 440 -30.07 64.03 11.69
N MET A 441 -31.40 64.07 11.44
CA MET A 441 -32.32 63.42 10.48
C MET A 441 -31.84 62.34 9.50
N LEU A 442 -32.51 61.19 9.37
CA LEU A 442 -33.83 60.90 8.74
C LEU A 442 -33.89 61.01 7.20
N SER A 443 -34.05 59.82 6.59
CA SER A 443 -35.04 59.46 5.56
C SER A 443 -34.61 59.28 4.08
N ARG A 444 -34.78 58.01 3.65
CA ARG A 444 -35.61 57.50 2.51
C ARG A 444 -35.15 57.57 1.04
N PHE A 445 -35.38 56.40 0.39
CA PHE A 445 -35.47 56.05 -1.04
C PHE A 445 -34.15 56.15 -1.83
N SER A 446 -33.77 55.19 -2.67
CA SER A 446 -34.48 54.13 -3.42
C SER A 446 -33.65 52.86 -3.53
#